data_AF-A0A3B0Y6I6-F1
#
_entry.id   AF-A0A3B0Y6I6-F1
#
_cell.length_a   1.000
_cell.length_b   1.000
_cell.length_c   1.000
_cell.angle_alpha   90.00
_cell.angle_beta   90.00
_cell.angle_gamma   90.00
#
_symmetry.space_group_name_H-M   'P 1'
#
loop_
_entity.id
_entity.type
_entity.pdbx_description
1 polymer ?
#
loop_
_entity_poly.entity_id
_entity_poly.type
_entity_poly.pdbx_seq_one_letter_code
_entity_poly.pdbx_strand_id
1 'polypeptide(L)' 'HYTIKKGDTLASISDRYRLPVSHIRTRNSLRTDKLRVGHKLYIPMS' A
#
# COMPACT_ATOMS: atom_id res chain seq x y z
N HIS A 1 -5.14 0.91 -8.91
CA HIS A 1 -4.56 -0.29 -8.27
C HIS A 1 -3.06 -0.34 -8.55
N TYR A 2 -2.25 -0.71 -7.56
CA TYR A 2 -0.79 -0.79 -7.63
C TYR A 2 -0.34 -2.23 -7.39
N THR A 3 0.59 -2.76 -8.17
CA THR A 3 1.13 -4.11 -7.95
C THR A 3 2.38 -4.03 -7.10
N ILE A 4 2.36 -4.69 -5.95
CA ILE A 4 3.47 -4.70 -4.99
C ILE A 4 4.69 -5.38 -5.61
N LYS A 5 5.84 -4.72 -5.56
CA LYS A 5 7.13 -5.23 -6.02
C LYS A 5 8.00 -5.67 -4.84
N LYS A 6 9.01 -6.49 -5.12
CA LYS A 6 10.00 -6.89 -4.11
C LYS A 6 10.73 -5.63 -3.60
N GLY A 7 10.72 -5.43 -2.27
CA GLY A 7 11.29 -4.24 -1.63
C GLY A 7 10.28 -3.13 -1.35
N ASP A 8 9.03 -3.23 -1.83
CA ASP A 8 7.98 -2.29 -1.47
C ASP A 8 7.55 -2.48 -0.02
N THR A 9 7.35 -1.35 0.66
CA THR A 9 6.79 -1.26 2.00
C THR A 9 5.57 -0.34 1.96
N LEU A 10 4.69 -0.43 2.95
CA LEU A 10 3.59 0.53 3.07
C LEU A 10 4.11 1.97 3.18
N ALA A 11 5.26 2.17 3.83
CA ALA A 11 5.94 3.45 3.95
C ALA A 11 6.45 3.98 2.59
N SER A 12 7.13 3.14 1.80
CA SER A 12 7.60 3.59 0.48
C SER A 12 6.44 3.90 -0.48
N ILE A 13 5.36 3.13 -0.39
CA ILE A 13 4.14 3.39 -1.17
C ILE A 13 3.41 4.63 -0.64
N SER A 14 3.31 4.83 0.68
CA SER A 14 2.70 6.03 1.26
C SER A 14 3.40 7.29 0.80
N ASP A 15 4.73 7.31 0.83
CA ASP A 15 5.52 8.47 0.45
C ASP A 15 5.39 8.75 -1.04
N ARG A 16 5.43 7.71 -1.87
CA ARG A 16 5.27 7.81 -3.31
C ARG A 16 3.93 8.44 -3.71
N TYR A 17 2.85 8.04 -3.03
CA TYR A 17 1.50 8.51 -3.34
C TYR A 17 1.07 9.68 -2.45
N ARG A 18 1.94 10.15 -1.54
CA ARG A 18 1.64 11.16 -0.51
C ARG A 18 0.35 10.86 0.26
N LEU A 19 0.11 9.59 0.55
CA LEU A 19 -1.06 9.12 1.30
C LEU A 19 -0.62 8.60 2.66
N PRO A 20 -1.38 8.81 3.75
CA PRO A 20 -1.04 8.21 5.03
C PRO A 20 -1.05 6.68 4.93
N VAL A 21 -0.08 6.02 5.57
CA VAL A 21 -0.03 4.54 5.67
C VAL A 21 -1.35 3.98 6.20
N SER A 22 -1.92 4.63 7.22
CA SER A 22 -3.21 4.25 7.81
C SER A 22 -4.35 4.28 6.79
N HIS A 23 -4.34 5.24 5.86
CA HIS A 23 -5.37 5.38 4.83
C HIS A 23 -5.27 4.23 3.82
N ILE A 24 -4.05 3.91 3.37
CA ILE A 24 -3.80 2.75 2.50
C ILE A 24 -4.20 1.46 3.22
N ARG A 25 -3.85 1.33 4.50
CA ARG A 25 -4.14 0.15 5.31
C ARG A 25 -5.64 -0.12 5.44
N THR A 26 -6.41 0.90 5.86
CA THR A 26 -7.86 0.79 6.05
C THR A 26 -8.57 0.48 4.75
N ARG A 27 -8.13 1.09 3.64
CA ARG A 27 -8.73 0.90 2.31
C ARG A 27 -8.44 -0.46 1.69
N ASN A 28 -7.41 -1.16 2.17
CA ASN A 28 -7.05 -2.50 1.75
C ASN A 28 -7.38 -3.56 2.80
N SER A 29 -8.07 -3.20 3.88
CA SER A 29 -8.38 -4.08 5.02
C SER A 29 -7.14 -4.83 5.54
N LEU A 30 -5.98 -4.19 5.50
CA LEU A 30 -4.72 -4.79 5.92
C LEU A 30 -4.64 -4.81 7.45
N ARG A 31 -4.48 -6.00 8.01
CA ARG A 31 -4.31 -6.19 9.47
C ARG A 31 -2.86 -5.98 9.92
N THR A 32 -1.92 -6.06 8.98
CA THR A 32 -0.47 -5.98 9.24
C THR A 32 0.22 -5.24 8.11
N ASP A 33 1.42 -4.74 8.35
CA ASP A 33 2.20 -4.05 7.32
C ASP A 33 2.92 -4.98 6.34
N LYS A 34 2.68 -6.29 6.46
CA LYS A 34 3.24 -7.31 5.55
C LYS A 34 2.58 -7.22 4.18
N LEU A 35 3.37 -6.76 3.22
CA LEU A 35 2.99 -6.75 1.80
C LEU A 35 3.44 -8.04 1.12
N ARG A 36 2.57 -8.59 0.27
CA ARG A 36 2.88 -9.75 -0.57
C ARG A 36 3.22 -9.29 -1.97
N VAL A 37 4.43 -9.61 -2.42
CA VAL A 37 4.89 -9.30 -3.78
C VAL A 37 3.91 -9.92 -4.80
N GLY A 38 3.61 -9.17 -5.87
CA GLY A 38 2.67 -9.56 -6.92
C GLY A 38 1.19 -9.35 -6.58
N HIS A 39 0.84 -9.04 -5.33
CA HIS A 39 -0.53 -8.69 -4.98
C HIS A 39 -0.85 -7.25 -5.37
N LYS A 40 -2.13 -7.01 -5.67
CA LYS A 40 -2.65 -5.68 -5.99
C LYS A 40 -3.07 -4.97 -4.71
N LEU A 41 -2.51 -3.79 -4.50
CA LEU A 41 -2.89 -2.84 -3.48
C LEU A 41 -3.79 -1.78 -4.11
N TYR A 42 -4.94 -1.55 -3.50
CA TYR A 42 -5.83 -0.45 -3.85
C TYR A 42 -5.23 0.87 -3.32
N ILE A 43 -5.01 1.83 -4.20
CA ILE A 43 -4.54 3.16 -3.85
C ILE A 43 -5.67 4.13 -4.18
N PRO A 44 -6.36 4.70 -3.18
CA PRO A 44 -7.38 5.72 -3.41
C PRO A 44 -6.68 7.04 -3.73
N MET A 45 -6.45 7.30 -5.03
CA MET A 45 -6.17 8.64 -5.50
C MET A 45 -7.53 9.27 -5.82
N SER A 46 -7.95 10.26 -5.03
CA SER A 46 -9.06 11.15 -5.35
C SER A 46 -8.51 12.46 -5.90
#